data_AF-A0A699ZEM3-F1
#
_entry.id   AF-A0A699ZEM3-F1
#
_cell.length_a   1.000
_cell.length_b   1.000
_cell.length_c   1.000
_cell.angle_alpha   90.00
_cell.angle_beta   90.00
_cell.angle_gamma   90.00
#
_symmetry.space_group_name_H-M   'P 1'
#
loop_
_entity.id
_entity.type
_entity.pdbx_description
1 polymer ?
#
loop_
_entity_poly.entity_id
_entity_poly.type
_entity_poly.pdbx_seq_one_letter_code
_entity_poly.pdbx_strand_id
1 'polypeptide(L)'
;MFPRPALVCIALVLGLFILTTVQASVTARACEASGYCSLGHTRTHTGDVRTGAGLRALAEAVSFKKELVFTSYLSGDGVFLDMVSSLHIPSQSNGTMPKTLCCMSEGLAILERVQVQEFSPDLSCVWDSVPVRPNSMGDPPLIWHMRWRMTGRLARLGYNIGSVDADMMLLSDPYVHLRSPPLSNMTVLCQEEAGMPYCNGGFVYVQNAAPDGPATWAFRFIAEITTRMMDDVPFMISLGKMKRETEHLCHTFDQ
;
A
#
# COMPACT_ATOMS: atom_id res chain seq x y z
N MET A 1 6.94 34.82 -61.28
CA MET A 1 5.84 33.86 -61.09
C MET A 1 5.53 33.85 -59.60
N PHE A 2 4.63 34.73 -59.16
CA PHE A 2 4.32 34.93 -57.74
C PHE A 2 3.24 33.93 -57.30
N PRO A 3 3.37 33.25 -56.15
CA PRO A 3 2.32 32.38 -55.65
C PRO A 3 1.09 33.21 -55.28
N ARG A 4 -0.08 32.71 -55.66
CA ARG A 4 -1.37 33.37 -55.43
C ARG A 4 -1.63 33.48 -53.92
N PRO A 5 -1.94 34.69 -53.37
CA PRO A 5 -2.07 34.93 -51.94
C PRO A 5 -3.20 34.13 -51.25
N ALA A 6 -4.16 33.62 -52.02
CA ALA A 6 -5.29 32.83 -51.50
C ALA A 6 -4.88 31.43 -50.98
N LEU A 7 -3.83 30.80 -51.54
CA LEU A 7 -3.40 29.46 -51.13
C LEU A 7 -2.62 29.45 -49.81
N VAL A 8 -1.94 30.55 -49.49
CA VAL A 8 -1.16 30.70 -48.24
C VAL A 8 -2.08 30.88 -47.03
N CYS A 9 -3.22 31.57 -47.20
CA CYS A 9 -4.19 31.75 -46.11
C CYS A 9 -4.91 30.44 -45.74
N ILE A 10 -5.26 29.59 -46.71
CA ILE A 10 -5.95 28.32 -46.45
C ILE A 10 -5.04 27.34 -45.71
N ALA A 11 -3.75 27.28 -46.07
CA ALA A 11 -2.77 26.43 -45.40
C ALA A 11 -2.49 26.87 -43.95
N LEU A 12 -2.46 28.18 -43.68
CA LEU A 12 -2.29 28.72 -42.32
C LEU A 12 -3.51 28.48 -41.43
N VAL A 13 -4.72 28.59 -41.97
CA VAL A 13 -5.96 28.35 -41.21
C VAL A 13 -6.15 26.85 -40.92
N LEU A 14 -5.85 25.96 -41.88
CA LEU A 14 -5.84 24.51 -41.65
C LEU A 14 -4.71 24.08 -40.70
N GLY A 15 -3.53 24.69 -40.80
CA GLY A 15 -2.42 24.48 -39.87
C GLY A 15 -2.75 24.91 -38.44
N LEU A 16 -3.42 26.06 -38.25
CA LEU A 16 -3.90 26.50 -36.93
C LEU A 16 -5.05 25.63 -36.40
N PHE A 17 -5.96 25.16 -37.25
CA PHE A 17 -7.03 24.24 -36.84
C PHE A 17 -6.48 22.88 -36.42
N ILE A 18 -5.45 22.36 -37.11
CA ILE A 18 -4.80 21.11 -36.74
C ILE A 18 -3.95 21.30 -35.47
N LEU A 19 -3.25 22.43 -35.29
CA LEU A 19 -2.51 22.69 -34.06
C LEU A 19 -3.41 22.93 -32.83
N THR A 20 -4.62 23.49 -33.01
CA THR A 20 -5.55 23.72 -31.89
C THR A 20 -6.41 22.49 -31.55
N THR A 21 -6.61 21.55 -32.49
CA THR A 21 -7.36 20.30 -32.22
C THR A 21 -6.49 19.14 -31.75
N VAL A 22 -5.16 19.22 -31.91
CA VAL A 22 -4.22 18.23 -31.34
C VAL A 22 -3.89 18.53 -29.87
N GLN A 23 -4.33 19.68 -29.32
CA GLN A 23 -4.27 19.91 -27.88
C GLN A 23 -5.44 19.23 -27.16
N ALA A 24 -5.10 18.08 -26.56
CA ALA A 24 -5.67 17.57 -25.32
C ALA A 24 -7.09 16.98 -25.38
N SER A 25 -7.23 15.82 -26.01
CA SER A 25 -7.94 14.71 -25.35
C SER A 25 -6.92 13.71 -24.79
N VAL A 26 -5.99 14.18 -23.97
CA VAL A 26 -5.48 13.29 -22.92
C VAL A 26 -6.70 13.13 -22.02
N THR A 27 -7.38 11.99 -22.08
CA THR A 27 -8.44 11.70 -21.12
C THR A 27 -7.82 11.88 -19.74
N ALA A 28 -8.24 12.96 -19.06
CA ALA A 28 -7.77 13.30 -17.73
C ALA A 28 -7.82 12.04 -16.88
N ARG A 29 -6.69 11.64 -16.31
CA ARG A 29 -6.64 10.41 -15.52
C ARG A 29 -7.57 10.54 -14.32
N ALA A 30 -8.14 9.44 -13.86
CA ALA A 30 -9.07 9.46 -12.72
C ALA A 30 -8.46 10.14 -11.48
N CYS A 31 -7.15 9.97 -11.26
CA CYS A 31 -6.40 10.61 -10.18
C CYS A 31 -6.31 12.15 -10.27
N GLU A 32 -6.55 12.76 -11.43
CA GLU A 32 -6.40 14.20 -11.62
C GLU A 32 -7.51 14.95 -10.88
N ALA A 33 -8.69 14.34 -10.80
CA ALA A 33 -9.84 14.89 -10.09
C ALA A 33 -9.60 15.04 -8.57
N SER A 34 -8.89 14.09 -7.95
CA SER A 34 -8.50 14.21 -6.54
C SER A 34 -7.22 15.03 -6.34
N GLY A 35 -6.44 15.21 -7.40
CA GLY A 35 -5.10 15.77 -7.34
C GLY A 35 -4.07 14.84 -6.71
N TYR A 36 -4.34 13.53 -6.61
CA TYR A 36 -3.42 12.51 -6.08
C TYR A 36 -2.76 11.66 -7.17
N CYS A 37 -2.60 12.20 -8.38
CA CYS A 37 -1.80 11.56 -9.42
C CYS A 37 -0.33 11.46 -9.02
N SER A 38 0.12 10.26 -8.67
CA SER A 38 1.49 9.97 -8.22
C SER A 38 2.45 9.64 -9.37
N LEU A 39 1.93 9.33 -10.56
CA LEU A 39 2.77 8.88 -11.68
C LEU A 39 3.73 9.99 -12.09
N GLY A 40 5.02 9.66 -12.17
CA GLY A 40 6.09 10.62 -12.46
C GLY A 40 6.60 11.39 -11.22
N HIS A 41 5.93 11.26 -10.07
CA HIS A 41 6.34 11.89 -8.81
C HIS A 41 6.96 10.91 -7.80
N THR A 42 6.86 9.60 -8.05
CA THR A 42 7.34 8.54 -7.17
C THR A 42 8.39 7.68 -7.87
N ARG A 43 9.24 7.02 -7.08
CA ARG A 43 10.30 6.10 -7.53
C ARG A 43 10.14 4.75 -6.84
N THR A 44 10.67 3.69 -7.45
CA THR A 44 10.75 2.40 -6.76
C THR A 44 11.75 2.49 -5.60
N HIS A 45 11.49 1.69 -4.57
CA HIS A 45 12.45 1.44 -3.50
C HIS A 45 12.65 -0.06 -3.33
N THR A 46 13.88 -0.45 -3.01
CA THR A 46 14.18 -1.83 -2.62
C THR A 46 15.18 -1.84 -1.50
N GLY A 47 14.84 -2.52 -0.40
CA GLY A 47 15.73 -2.55 0.75
C GLY A 47 15.05 -3.00 2.05
N ASP A 48 15.89 -3.20 3.05
CA ASP A 48 15.49 -3.46 4.42
C ASP A 48 14.95 -2.17 5.08
N VAL A 49 13.74 -2.25 5.61
CA VAL A 49 13.07 -1.15 6.31
C VAL A 49 13.17 -1.27 7.83
N ARG A 50 13.93 -2.22 8.38
CA ARG A 50 14.08 -2.39 9.84
C ARG A 50 14.49 -1.12 10.55
N THR A 51 15.43 -0.38 9.98
CA THR A 51 15.95 0.85 10.60
C THR A 51 15.04 2.05 10.31
N GLY A 52 15.09 3.07 11.16
CA GLY A 52 14.40 4.33 10.89
C GLY A 52 14.90 5.03 9.62
N ALA A 53 16.17 4.83 9.25
CA ALA A 53 16.74 5.38 8.02
C ALA A 53 16.20 4.65 6.77
N GLY A 54 16.18 3.31 6.78
CA GLY A 54 15.62 2.52 5.68
C GLY A 54 14.13 2.81 5.45
N LEU A 55 13.36 2.91 6.54
CA LEU A 55 11.94 3.27 6.45
C LEU A 55 11.70 4.67 5.88
N ARG A 56 12.51 5.67 6.27
CA ARG A 56 12.42 7.02 5.69
C ARG A 56 12.79 7.03 4.20
N ALA A 57 13.86 6.34 3.83
CA ALA A 57 14.29 6.23 2.44
C ALA A 57 13.20 5.60 1.56
N LEU A 58 12.52 4.57 2.07
CA LEU A 58 11.33 4.01 1.44
C LEU A 58 10.24 5.09 1.28
N ALA A 59 9.81 5.70 2.38
CA ALA A 59 8.68 6.62 2.37
C ALA A 59 8.92 7.83 1.45
N GLU A 60 10.13 8.39 1.44
CA GLU A 60 10.55 9.47 0.54
C GLU A 60 10.56 9.06 -0.94
N ALA A 61 10.90 7.80 -1.23
CA ALA A 61 10.95 7.31 -2.60
C ALA A 61 9.55 7.05 -3.17
N VAL A 62 8.68 6.41 -2.39
CA VAL A 62 7.44 5.84 -2.93
C VAL A 62 6.21 6.69 -2.68
N SER A 63 6.23 7.63 -1.72
CA SER A 63 5.04 8.41 -1.35
C SER A 63 4.80 9.62 -2.26
N PHE A 64 3.54 10.05 -2.34
CA PHE A 64 3.15 11.31 -2.97
C PHE A 64 2.21 12.08 -2.03
N LYS A 65 2.50 13.36 -1.75
CA LYS A 65 1.75 14.15 -0.75
C LYS A 65 1.67 13.48 0.63
N LYS A 66 2.72 12.75 1.01
CA LYS A 66 2.77 11.88 2.20
C LYS A 66 1.75 10.73 2.21
N GLU A 67 1.15 10.37 1.09
CA GLU A 67 0.37 9.15 0.93
C GLU A 67 1.24 7.99 0.53
N LEU A 68 0.99 6.81 1.11
CA LEU A 68 1.61 5.55 0.75
C LEU A 68 0.57 4.44 0.83
N VAL A 69 0.52 3.55 -0.15
CA VAL A 69 -0.30 2.33 -0.10
C VAL A 69 0.61 1.10 -0.18
N PHE A 70 0.38 0.13 0.70
CA PHE A 70 1.17 -1.09 0.74
C PHE A 70 0.33 -2.32 1.04
N THR A 71 0.87 -3.46 0.62
CA THR A 71 0.37 -4.79 0.92
C THR A 71 1.50 -5.62 1.54
N SER A 72 1.17 -6.58 2.39
CA SER A 72 2.13 -7.45 3.09
C SER A 72 1.91 -8.89 2.71
N TYR A 73 2.99 -9.66 2.63
CA TYR A 73 2.92 -11.02 2.11
C TYR A 73 4.07 -11.91 2.59
N LEU A 74 3.85 -13.24 2.60
CA LEU A 74 4.77 -14.22 3.18
C LEU A 74 4.97 -15.54 2.41
N SER A 75 4.41 -15.81 1.22
CA SER A 75 4.59 -17.13 0.57
C SER A 75 5.04 -17.08 -0.90
N GLY A 76 6.18 -17.66 -1.27
CA GLY A 76 6.68 -17.59 -2.65
C GLY A 76 5.94 -18.43 -3.71
N ASP A 77 4.66 -18.75 -3.53
CA ASP A 77 3.87 -19.40 -4.57
C ASP A 77 3.38 -18.36 -5.58
N GLY A 78 3.47 -18.67 -6.88
CA GLY A 78 3.18 -17.73 -7.99
C GLY A 78 1.79 -17.07 -7.97
N VAL A 79 0.88 -17.57 -7.12
CA VAL A 79 -0.41 -16.95 -6.76
C VAL A 79 -0.22 -15.51 -6.25
N PHE A 80 0.92 -15.21 -5.62
CA PHE A 80 1.31 -13.87 -5.18
C PHE A 80 1.27 -12.83 -6.29
N LEU A 81 1.91 -13.14 -7.42
CA LEU A 81 2.08 -12.19 -8.50
C LEU A 81 0.70 -11.84 -9.07
N ASP A 82 -0.20 -12.81 -9.18
CA ASP A 82 -1.57 -12.58 -9.64
C ASP A 82 -2.36 -11.69 -8.67
N MET A 83 -2.23 -11.93 -7.36
CA MET A 83 -2.89 -11.14 -6.31
C MET A 83 -2.36 -9.69 -6.30
N VAL A 84 -1.05 -9.50 -6.20
CA VAL A 84 -0.47 -8.15 -6.19
C VAL A 84 -0.67 -7.43 -7.51
N SER A 85 -0.71 -8.14 -8.65
CA SER A 85 -1.07 -7.57 -9.94
C SER A 85 -2.49 -7.02 -9.96
N SER A 86 -3.42 -7.69 -9.27
CA SER A 86 -4.81 -7.26 -9.17
C SER A 86 -4.95 -5.90 -8.46
N LEU A 87 -4.04 -5.60 -7.53
CA LEU A 87 -3.94 -4.26 -6.95
C LEU A 87 -3.12 -3.30 -7.83
N HIS A 88 -1.96 -3.76 -8.32
CA HIS A 88 -0.95 -2.90 -8.93
C HIS A 88 -1.35 -2.40 -10.33
N ILE A 89 -1.87 -3.27 -11.20
CA ILE A 89 -2.18 -2.92 -12.59
C ILE A 89 -3.27 -1.84 -12.67
N PRO A 90 -4.42 -1.96 -11.99
CA PRO A 90 -5.45 -0.92 -12.01
C PRO A 90 -4.97 0.40 -11.40
N SER A 91 -4.09 0.32 -10.41
CA SER A 91 -3.50 1.47 -9.75
C SER A 91 -2.59 2.27 -10.68
N GLN A 92 -1.80 1.59 -11.52
CA GLN A 92 -0.97 2.20 -12.54
C GLN A 92 -1.83 2.84 -13.65
N SER A 93 -2.85 2.13 -14.14
CA SER A 93 -3.73 2.65 -15.19
C SER A 93 -4.51 3.88 -14.74
N ASN A 94 -4.95 3.92 -13.47
CA ASN A 94 -5.68 5.04 -12.91
C ASN A 94 -4.76 6.19 -12.47
N GLY A 95 -3.44 5.94 -12.34
CA GLY A 95 -2.43 6.91 -11.88
C GLY A 95 -2.56 7.30 -10.41
N THR A 96 -3.39 6.58 -9.65
CA THR A 96 -3.90 6.98 -8.32
C THR A 96 -2.99 6.58 -7.17
N MET A 97 -2.04 5.67 -7.36
CA MET A 97 -1.32 5.10 -6.22
C MET A 97 0.18 5.41 -6.21
N PRO A 98 0.72 5.86 -5.07
CA PRO A 98 2.14 5.74 -4.80
C PRO A 98 2.56 4.26 -4.96
N LYS A 99 3.71 3.99 -5.59
CA LYS A 99 4.11 2.64 -6.04
C LYS A 99 3.88 1.60 -4.94
N THR A 100 3.00 0.62 -5.22
CA THR A 100 2.62 -0.47 -4.32
C THR A 100 3.88 -1.08 -3.71
N LEU A 101 3.89 -1.14 -2.39
CA LEU A 101 4.98 -1.71 -1.63
C LEU A 101 4.61 -3.13 -1.22
N CYS A 102 5.43 -4.10 -1.62
CA CYS A 102 5.38 -5.45 -1.06
C CYS A 102 6.32 -5.52 0.15
N CYS A 103 5.78 -5.84 1.33
CA CYS A 103 6.57 -6.11 2.53
C CYS A 103 6.68 -7.63 2.75
N MET A 104 7.90 -8.16 2.61
CA MET A 104 8.24 -9.58 2.74
C MET A 104 9.11 -9.84 3.97
N SER A 105 9.17 -11.09 4.44
CA SER A 105 10.22 -11.52 5.38
C SER A 105 11.59 -11.60 4.67
N GLU A 106 12.69 -11.44 5.42
CA GLU A 106 14.05 -11.35 4.88
C GLU A 106 14.46 -12.57 4.02
N GLY A 107 13.99 -13.78 4.38
CA GLY A 107 14.31 -15.02 3.66
C GLY A 107 13.69 -15.10 2.26
N LEU A 108 12.51 -14.52 2.07
CA LEU A 108 11.79 -14.50 0.79
C LEU A 108 12.20 -13.32 -0.09
N ALA A 109 12.58 -12.20 0.55
CA ALA A 109 12.94 -10.97 -0.14
C ALA A 109 14.14 -11.12 -1.10
N ILE A 110 15.05 -12.05 -0.84
CA ILE A 110 16.22 -12.28 -1.71
C ILE A 110 15.85 -13.06 -2.97
N LEU A 111 14.97 -14.06 -2.85
CA LEU A 111 14.58 -14.95 -3.95
C LEU A 111 13.49 -14.33 -4.82
N GLU A 112 12.49 -13.70 -4.21
CA GLU A 112 11.34 -13.16 -4.92
C GLU A 112 11.59 -11.78 -5.52
N ARG A 113 12.59 -11.03 -5.03
CA ARG A 113 12.96 -9.74 -5.63
C ARG A 113 13.19 -9.89 -7.14
N VAL A 114 13.88 -10.93 -7.57
CA VAL A 114 14.20 -11.14 -8.99
C VAL A 114 12.91 -11.35 -9.79
N GLN A 115 12.04 -12.25 -9.31
CA GLN A 115 10.78 -12.58 -9.99
C GLN A 115 9.81 -11.39 -10.04
N VAL A 116 9.69 -10.65 -8.94
CA VAL A 116 8.81 -9.48 -8.86
C VAL A 116 9.33 -8.35 -9.74
N GLN A 117 10.64 -8.10 -9.77
CA GLN A 117 11.23 -7.04 -10.60
C GLN A 117 11.21 -7.39 -12.10
N GLU A 118 11.31 -8.67 -12.46
CA GLU A 118 11.12 -9.13 -13.84
C GLU A 118 9.68 -8.94 -14.31
N PHE A 119 8.70 -9.24 -13.45
CA PHE A 119 7.28 -9.14 -13.79
C PHE A 119 6.77 -7.69 -13.74
N SER A 120 7.12 -6.93 -12.70
CA SER A 120 6.74 -5.53 -12.53
C SER A 120 7.93 -4.71 -12.02
N PRO A 121 8.75 -4.13 -12.92
CA PRO A 121 9.90 -3.31 -12.53
C PRO A 121 9.50 -2.03 -11.78
N ASP A 122 8.21 -1.68 -11.82
CA ASP A 122 7.65 -0.52 -11.14
C ASP A 122 7.18 -0.81 -9.70
N LEU A 123 7.26 -2.05 -9.23
CA LEU A 123 6.87 -2.43 -7.88
C LEU A 123 8.01 -2.21 -6.87
N SER A 124 7.69 -1.64 -5.71
CA SER A 124 8.67 -1.49 -4.63
C SER A 124 8.70 -2.75 -3.76
N CYS A 125 9.88 -3.26 -3.47
CA CYS A 125 10.08 -4.51 -2.73
C CYS A 125 10.86 -4.23 -1.45
N VAL A 126 10.25 -4.40 -0.28
CA VAL A 126 10.95 -4.20 0.99
C VAL A 126 10.76 -5.37 1.92
N TRP A 127 11.63 -5.45 2.91
CA TRP A 127 11.52 -6.43 3.99
C TRP A 127 11.84 -5.78 5.33
N ASP A 128 11.30 -6.32 6.41
CA ASP A 128 11.69 -5.92 7.77
C ASP A 128 12.53 -7.05 8.37
N SER A 129 13.85 -6.85 8.46
CA SER A 129 14.80 -7.83 9.05
C SER A 129 14.73 -7.91 10.59
N VAL A 130 13.58 -7.56 11.18
CA VAL A 130 13.36 -7.79 12.60
C VAL A 130 13.45 -9.29 12.84
N PRO A 131 14.29 -9.71 13.79
CA PRO A 131 14.36 -11.12 14.14
C PRO A 131 13.02 -11.53 14.73
N VAL A 132 12.29 -12.32 13.96
CA VAL A 132 11.20 -13.16 14.44
C VAL A 132 11.83 -14.48 14.84
N ARG A 133 11.55 -14.99 16.04
CA ARG A 133 12.16 -16.27 16.41
C ARG A 133 11.64 -17.36 15.46
N PRO A 134 12.49 -18.31 15.05
CA PRO A 134 12.02 -19.46 14.28
C PRO A 134 10.82 -20.13 14.96
N ASN A 135 9.82 -20.56 14.19
CA ASN A 135 8.60 -21.24 14.64
C ASN A 135 7.72 -20.45 15.62
N SER A 136 8.00 -19.16 15.87
CA SER A 136 7.21 -18.34 16.81
C SER A 136 5.94 -17.72 16.25
N MET A 137 5.76 -17.78 14.93
CA MET A 137 4.57 -17.29 14.25
C MET A 137 4.27 -18.22 13.09
N GLY A 138 2.99 -18.57 12.92
CA GLY A 138 2.51 -19.06 11.63
C GLY A 138 2.45 -17.90 10.63
N ASP A 139 2.20 -18.22 9.35
CA ASP A 139 2.22 -17.21 8.30
C ASP A 139 1.19 -16.07 8.53
N PRO A 140 -0.10 -16.33 8.83
CA PRO A 140 -1.08 -15.24 8.92
C PRO A 140 -0.78 -14.18 10.01
N PRO A 141 -0.43 -14.55 11.25
CA PRO A 141 -0.06 -13.57 12.27
C PRO A 141 1.24 -12.85 12.00
N LEU A 142 2.20 -13.49 11.33
CA LEU A 142 3.44 -12.83 10.91
C LEU A 142 3.14 -11.73 9.89
N ILE A 143 2.23 -11.98 8.92
CA ILE A 143 1.75 -10.95 7.98
C ILE A 143 1.14 -9.80 8.77
N TRP A 144 0.23 -10.09 9.71
CA TRP A 144 -0.46 -9.06 10.49
C TRP A 144 0.51 -8.26 11.36
N HIS A 145 1.46 -8.92 12.03
CA HIS A 145 2.47 -8.25 12.84
C HIS A 145 3.28 -7.28 11.98
N MET A 146 3.80 -7.75 10.84
CA MET A 146 4.59 -6.93 9.92
C MET A 146 3.78 -5.75 9.38
N ARG A 147 2.53 -6.01 8.96
CA ARG A 147 1.61 -5.00 8.45
C ARG A 147 1.35 -3.90 9.47
N TRP A 148 0.91 -4.25 10.67
CA TRP A 148 0.56 -3.24 11.68
C TRP A 148 1.77 -2.52 12.25
N ARG A 149 2.91 -3.22 12.38
CA ARG A 149 4.19 -2.60 12.72
C ARG A 149 4.60 -1.59 11.67
N MET A 150 4.52 -1.93 10.38
CA MET A 150 4.83 -1.01 9.29
C MET A 150 3.91 0.23 9.30
N THR A 151 2.60 0.02 9.42
CA THR A 151 1.61 1.11 9.53
C THR A 151 1.93 2.03 10.70
N GLY A 152 2.18 1.50 11.89
CA GLY A 152 2.50 2.31 13.07
C GLY A 152 3.82 3.08 12.90
N ARG A 153 4.84 2.47 12.29
CA ARG A 153 6.14 3.12 12.06
C ARG A 153 6.04 4.23 11.00
N LEU A 154 5.28 4.05 9.93
CA LEU A 154 5.01 5.08 8.91
C LEU A 154 4.14 6.20 9.46
N ALA A 155 3.11 5.88 10.26
CA ALA A 155 2.26 6.87 10.91
C ALA A 155 3.06 7.78 11.84
N ARG A 156 4.03 7.20 12.56
CA ARG A 156 4.97 7.97 13.40
C ARG A 156 5.83 8.96 12.60
N LEU A 157 6.12 8.66 11.33
CA LEU A 157 6.82 9.58 10.43
C LEU A 157 5.88 10.65 9.82
N GLY A 158 4.57 10.60 10.14
CA GLY A 158 3.56 11.54 9.66
C GLY A 158 3.11 11.27 8.23
N TYR A 159 3.23 10.03 7.75
CA TYR A 159 2.68 9.59 6.47
C TYR A 159 1.27 9.05 6.66
N ASN A 160 0.41 9.29 5.70
CA ASN A 160 -0.90 8.65 5.60
C ASN A 160 -0.75 7.32 4.86
N ILE A 161 -1.48 6.31 5.29
CA ILE A 161 -1.21 4.91 4.95
C ILE A 161 -2.49 4.23 4.48
N GLY A 162 -2.51 3.72 3.26
CA GLY A 162 -3.43 2.67 2.85
C GLY A 162 -2.79 1.30 3.05
N SER A 163 -3.24 0.56 4.06
CA SER A 163 -2.84 -0.82 4.28
C SER A 163 -3.92 -1.71 3.69
N VAL A 164 -3.56 -2.52 2.69
CA VAL A 164 -4.51 -3.35 1.94
C VAL A 164 -4.08 -4.81 1.90
N ASP A 165 -5.04 -5.75 1.90
CA ASP A 165 -4.73 -7.16 1.66
C ASP A 165 -4.24 -7.36 0.21
N ALA A 166 -3.57 -8.48 -0.04
CA ALA A 166 -3.03 -8.80 -1.36
C ALA A 166 -4.14 -9.19 -2.35
N ASP A 167 -5.28 -9.69 -1.86
CA ASP A 167 -6.45 -10.10 -2.63
C ASP A 167 -7.44 -8.94 -2.90
N MET A 168 -7.01 -7.70 -2.70
CA MET A 168 -7.79 -6.50 -2.97
C MET A 168 -7.47 -5.89 -4.33
N MET A 169 -8.48 -5.25 -4.93
CA MET A 169 -8.34 -4.50 -6.17
C MET A 169 -8.95 -3.10 -6.02
N LEU A 170 -8.26 -2.09 -6.55
CA LEU A 170 -8.77 -0.73 -6.63
C LEU A 170 -9.39 -0.47 -8.00
N LEU A 171 -10.71 -0.33 -8.02
CA LEU A 171 -11.47 -0.10 -9.26
C LEU A 171 -11.50 1.37 -9.69
N SER A 172 -11.25 2.30 -8.77
CA SER A 172 -11.29 3.75 -9.00
C SER A 172 -10.30 4.47 -8.09
N ASP A 173 -10.15 5.77 -8.29
CA ASP A 173 -9.43 6.64 -7.35
C ASP A 173 -10.11 6.64 -5.98
N PRO A 174 -9.46 6.13 -4.91
CA PRO A 174 -10.07 6.17 -3.58
C PRO A 174 -10.03 7.57 -2.98
N TYR A 175 -9.12 8.46 -3.42
CA TYR A 175 -8.90 9.75 -2.77
C TYR A 175 -10.05 10.74 -2.98
N VAL A 176 -10.81 10.62 -4.07
CA VAL A 176 -12.03 11.44 -4.26
C VAL A 176 -13.03 11.24 -3.12
N HIS A 177 -13.05 10.05 -2.52
CA HIS A 177 -13.91 9.71 -1.39
C HIS A 177 -13.20 9.95 -0.06
N LEU A 178 -11.97 9.47 0.10
CA LEU A 178 -11.21 9.58 1.35
C LEU A 178 -10.94 11.04 1.74
N ARG A 179 -10.82 11.94 0.77
CA ARG A 179 -10.55 13.37 0.99
C ARG A 179 -11.78 14.25 1.02
N SER A 180 -12.96 13.65 0.88
CA SER A 180 -14.23 14.37 0.93
C SER A 180 -14.97 14.07 2.25
N PRO A 181 -15.77 15.01 2.77
CA PRO A 181 -16.66 14.73 3.90
C PRO A 181 -17.63 13.57 3.61
N PRO A 182 -17.99 12.75 4.62
CA PRO A 182 -17.57 12.86 6.01
C PRO A 182 -16.20 12.20 6.31
N LEU A 183 -15.61 11.51 5.33
CA LEU A 183 -14.42 10.68 5.53
C LEU A 183 -13.16 11.50 5.79
N SER A 184 -13.03 12.69 5.21
CA SER A 184 -11.83 13.54 5.30
C SER A 184 -11.36 13.88 6.72
N ASN A 185 -12.28 13.81 7.71
CA ASN A 185 -11.99 14.15 9.10
C ASN A 185 -11.74 12.91 9.98
N MET A 186 -11.86 11.70 9.45
CA MET A 186 -11.62 10.46 10.19
C MET A 186 -10.12 10.18 10.25
N THR A 187 -9.58 9.79 11.40
CA THR A 187 -8.13 9.48 11.51
C THR A 187 -7.77 8.07 11.04
N VAL A 188 -8.69 7.12 11.27
CA VAL A 188 -8.56 5.73 10.83
C VAL A 188 -9.88 5.33 10.21
N LEU A 189 -9.83 4.74 9.02
CA LEU A 189 -10.96 4.18 8.31
C LEU A 189 -10.71 2.71 8.07
N CYS A 190 -11.74 1.91 8.31
CA CYS A 190 -11.81 0.53 7.88
C CYS A 190 -13.26 0.15 7.63
N GLN A 191 -13.44 -0.94 6.91
CA GLN A 191 -14.76 -1.46 6.60
C GLN A 191 -15.27 -2.35 7.73
N GLU A 192 -16.58 -2.47 7.84
CA GLU A 192 -17.21 -3.45 8.73
C GLU A 192 -16.91 -4.87 8.23
N GLU A 193 -16.62 -5.80 9.13
CA GLU A 193 -16.42 -7.21 8.83
C GLU A 193 -17.77 -7.92 8.64
N ALA A 194 -18.29 -7.96 7.41
CA ALA A 194 -19.42 -8.80 7.01
C ALA A 194 -20.64 -8.80 7.98
N GLY A 195 -21.02 -7.63 8.52
CA GLY A 195 -22.13 -7.48 9.46
C GLY A 195 -21.78 -7.73 10.93
N MET A 196 -20.49 -7.88 11.23
CA MET A 196 -19.95 -7.99 12.59
C MET A 196 -19.45 -6.62 13.05
N PRO A 197 -19.51 -6.30 14.36
CA PRO A 197 -19.03 -5.03 14.91
C PRO A 197 -17.49 -4.97 15.00
N TYR A 198 -16.79 -5.47 13.97
CA TYR A 198 -15.35 -5.51 13.86
C TYR A 198 -14.88 -4.77 12.61
N CYS A 199 -13.66 -4.26 12.70
CA CYS A 199 -12.94 -3.62 11.62
C CYS A 199 -12.33 -4.72 10.74
N ASN A 200 -12.75 -4.82 9.48
CA ASN A 200 -12.10 -5.67 8.50
C ASN A 200 -10.69 -5.13 8.23
N GLY A 201 -9.70 -6.02 8.35
CA GLY A 201 -8.29 -5.67 8.18
C GLY A 201 -7.89 -5.46 6.73
N GLY A 202 -8.70 -5.90 5.77
CA GLY A 202 -8.36 -5.96 4.35
C GLY A 202 -8.25 -4.62 3.65
N PHE A 203 -8.94 -3.60 4.16
CA PHE A 203 -8.66 -2.20 3.83
C PHE A 203 -8.66 -1.35 5.09
N VAL A 204 -7.50 -0.81 5.44
CA VAL A 204 -7.33 0.13 6.54
C VAL A 204 -6.61 1.37 6.03
N TYR A 205 -7.23 2.52 6.17
CA TYR A 205 -6.66 3.80 5.78
C TYR A 205 -6.41 4.69 7.00
N VAL A 206 -5.18 5.16 7.14
CA VAL A 206 -4.75 6.11 8.17
C VAL A 206 -4.53 7.46 7.51
N GLN A 207 -5.17 8.51 8.03
CA GLN A 207 -4.92 9.87 7.58
C GLN A 207 -4.77 10.84 8.73
N ASN A 208 -4.20 12.01 8.43
CA ASN A 208 -3.81 13.00 9.43
C ASN A 208 -2.84 12.40 10.46
N ALA A 209 -1.95 11.52 9.97
CA ALA A 209 -0.98 10.85 10.82
C ALA A 209 0.00 11.86 11.43
N ALA A 210 0.28 11.68 12.72
CA ALA A 210 1.23 12.51 13.46
C ALA A 210 2.07 11.62 14.39
N PRO A 211 3.32 12.02 14.72
CA PRO A 211 4.20 11.24 15.57
C PRO A 211 3.58 10.78 16.90
N ASP A 212 2.79 11.66 17.52
CA ASP A 212 2.11 11.41 18.80
C ASP A 212 0.58 11.37 18.62
N GLY A 213 0.12 11.14 17.39
CA GLY A 213 -1.30 11.08 17.05
C GLY A 213 -1.97 9.77 17.46
N PRO A 214 -3.32 9.73 17.52
CA PRO A 214 -4.07 8.57 17.98
C PRO A 214 -3.87 7.34 17.08
N ALA A 215 -3.73 7.51 15.76
CA ALA A 215 -3.41 6.39 14.86
C ALA A 215 -2.05 5.77 15.18
N THR A 216 -1.01 6.59 15.36
CA THR A 216 0.34 6.10 15.69
C THR A 216 0.33 5.29 16.98
N TRP A 217 -0.37 5.79 18.01
CA TRP A 217 -0.56 5.05 19.26
C TRP A 217 -1.30 3.72 19.03
N ALA A 218 -2.42 3.75 18.31
CA ALA A 218 -3.25 2.59 18.07
C ALA A 218 -2.51 1.49 17.30
N PHE A 219 -1.85 1.81 16.19
CA PHE A 219 -1.13 0.81 15.39
C PHE A 219 0.14 0.30 16.06
N ARG A 220 0.80 1.11 16.88
CA ARG A 220 1.86 0.62 17.78
C ARG A 220 1.29 -0.42 18.75
N PHE A 221 0.17 -0.11 19.39
CA PHE A 221 -0.46 -1.02 20.35
C PHE A 221 -0.96 -2.30 19.69
N ILE A 222 -1.56 -2.23 18.50
CA ILE A 222 -1.98 -3.41 17.72
C ILE A 222 -0.76 -4.29 17.37
N ALA A 223 0.34 -3.69 16.92
CA ALA A 223 1.58 -4.42 16.65
C ALA A 223 2.16 -5.08 17.92
N GLU A 224 2.02 -4.45 19.09
CA GLU A 224 2.39 -5.07 20.38
C GLU A 224 1.41 -6.17 20.81
N ILE A 225 0.11 -6.08 20.50
CA ILE A 225 -0.85 -7.16 20.75
C ILE A 225 -0.47 -8.38 19.93
N THR A 226 -0.17 -8.20 18.63
CA THR A 226 0.23 -9.32 17.78
C THR A 226 1.46 -10.01 18.34
N THR A 227 2.36 -9.29 19.04
CA THR A 227 3.49 -9.94 19.72
C THR A 227 3.12 -10.63 21.03
N ARG A 228 2.24 -10.03 21.85
CA ARG A 228 1.80 -10.63 23.12
C ARG A 228 0.94 -11.88 22.93
N MET A 229 0.15 -11.93 21.86
CA MET A 229 -0.56 -13.15 21.46
C MET A 229 0.40 -14.31 21.16
N MET A 230 1.70 -14.05 20.97
CA MET A 230 2.73 -15.05 20.74
C MET A 230 3.35 -15.52 22.07
N ASP A 231 3.35 -14.69 23.11
CA ASP A 231 4.13 -14.92 24.33
C ASP A 231 3.42 -15.84 25.35
N ASP A 232 2.08 -15.93 25.37
CA ASP A 232 1.35 -16.71 26.39
C ASP A 232 0.05 -17.34 25.86
N VAL A 233 0.22 -18.39 25.08
CA VAL A 233 -0.88 -19.18 24.50
C VAL A 233 -1.74 -19.88 25.55
N PRO A 234 -1.19 -20.47 26.63
CA PRO A 234 -1.99 -21.00 27.73
C PRO A 234 -2.92 -19.95 28.36
N PHE A 235 -2.45 -18.71 28.56
CA PHE A 235 -3.30 -17.63 29.05
C PHE A 235 -4.41 -17.27 28.07
N MET A 236 -4.12 -17.21 26.77
CA MET A 236 -5.14 -16.93 25.74
C MET A 236 -6.22 -18.02 25.68
N ILE A 237 -5.85 -19.29 25.86
CA ILE A 237 -6.80 -20.41 26.03
C ILE A 237 -7.63 -20.23 27.30
N SER A 238 -7.01 -19.82 28.42
CA SER A 238 -7.69 -19.62 29.70
C SER A 238 -8.77 -18.54 29.68
N LEU A 239 -8.66 -17.56 28.76
CA LEU A 239 -9.67 -16.50 28.57
C LEU A 239 -10.93 -16.98 27.84
N GLY A 240 -11.00 -18.25 27.43
CA GLY A 240 -12.18 -18.85 26.76
C GLY A 240 -12.43 -18.32 25.35
N LYS A 241 -11.55 -17.46 24.83
CA LYS A 241 -11.60 -16.91 23.46
C LYS A 241 -10.93 -17.80 22.43
N MET A 242 -10.37 -18.93 22.85
CA MET A 242 -9.67 -19.90 22.04
C MET A 242 -9.98 -21.30 22.57
N LYS A 243 -10.46 -22.21 21.70
CA LYS A 243 -10.92 -23.53 22.16
C LYS A 243 -9.80 -24.58 22.14
N ARG A 244 -8.78 -24.42 21.29
CA ARG A 244 -7.64 -25.35 21.14
C ARG A 244 -6.36 -24.62 20.72
N GLU A 245 -5.22 -25.18 21.09
CA GLU A 245 -3.87 -24.70 20.68
C GLU A 245 -3.65 -24.79 19.17
N THR A 246 -4.33 -25.72 18.48
CA THR A 246 -4.32 -25.84 17.01
C THR A 246 -5.19 -24.81 16.29
N GLU A 247 -6.05 -24.09 17.01
CA GLU A 247 -6.79 -22.94 16.49
C GLU A 247 -5.98 -21.64 16.63
N HIS A 248 -4.77 -21.73 17.19
CA HIS A 248 -3.83 -20.63 17.20
C HIS A 248 -3.33 -20.42 15.77
N LEU A 249 -3.64 -19.26 15.19
CA LEU A 249 -3.04 -18.83 13.92
C LEU A 249 -1.52 -18.60 14.07
N CYS A 250 -1.03 -18.43 15.31
CA CYS A 250 0.41 -18.32 15.63
C CYS A 250 0.92 -19.62 16.27
N HIS A 251 1.92 -20.28 15.70
CA HIS A 251 2.57 -21.39 16.42
C HIS A 251 3.35 -20.85 17.63
N THR A 252 3.21 -21.52 18.77
CA THR A 252 3.95 -21.23 20.02
C THR A 252 5.43 -21.55 19.88
N PHE A 253 6.25 -20.83 20.67
CA PHE A 253 7.71 -20.90 20.74
C PHE A 253 8.35 -22.26 21.13
N ASP A 254 7.57 -23.31 21.42
CA ASP A 254 8.09 -24.55 22.02
C ASP A 254 7.76 -25.84 21.22
N GLN A 255 7.89 -25.83 19.89
CA GLN A 255 7.94 -27.05 19.07
C GLN A 255 9.04 -27.01 18.01
#